data_AF-A0A9U8E1V9-F1
#
_entry.id   AF-A0A9U8E1V9-F1
#
_cell.length_a   1.000
_cell.length_b   1.000
_cell.length_c   1.000
_cell.angle_alpha   90.00
_cell.angle_beta   90.00
_cell.angle_gamma   90.00
#
_symmetry.space_group_name_H-M   'P 1'
#
loop_
_entity.id
_entity.type
_entity.pdbx_description
1 polymer ?
#
loop_
_entity_poly.entity_id
_entity_poly.type
_entity_poly.pdbx_seq_one_letter_code
_entity_poly.pdbx_strand_id
1 'polypeptide(L)'
;MSVELVARSLRLDLEDVEKGQSKKSSVKESQVYTARQGINRKKRKLERKKEKEILEKRKGKKLMSAIEKYKEENCIDNTESNVEALLRLTELGKVNNIVAEKILYKQPCQLSRDLKVEIIQETKSTVFTDEDFKKFSKEYKKK
;
A
#
# COMPACT_ATOMS: atom_id res chain seq x y z
N MET A 1 8.76 -49.20 -20.54
CA MET A 1 9.23 -47.85 -20.92
C MET A 1 10.63 -47.70 -20.35
N SER A 2 11.67 -47.60 -21.18
CA SER A 2 13.06 -47.55 -20.69
C SER A 2 13.37 -46.18 -20.10
N VAL A 3 14.10 -46.18 -18.98
CA VAL A 3 14.49 -44.97 -18.24
C VAL A 3 15.32 -44.02 -19.12
N GLU A 4 16.11 -44.58 -20.04
CA GLU A 4 16.93 -43.81 -20.99
C GLU A 4 16.10 -43.02 -22.01
N LEU A 5 14.95 -43.55 -22.43
CA LEU A 5 14.03 -42.86 -23.34
C LEU A 5 13.41 -41.64 -22.65
N VAL A 6 13.01 -41.79 -21.38
CA VAL A 6 12.47 -40.71 -20.55
C VAL A 6 13.53 -39.66 -20.24
N ALA A 7 14.78 -40.07 -19.99
CA ALA A 7 15.88 -39.15 -19.76
C ALA A 7 16.27 -38.35 -21.03
N ARG A 8 16.19 -38.97 -22.21
CA ARG A 8 16.42 -38.27 -23.49
C ARG A 8 15.30 -37.29 -23.82
N SER A 9 14.02 -37.65 -23.61
CA SER A 9 12.92 -36.74 -23.90
C SER A 9 12.96 -35.49 -23.03
N LEU A 10 13.25 -35.64 -21.73
CA LEU A 10 13.37 -34.51 -20.80
C LEU A 10 14.56 -33.58 -21.10
N ARG A 11 15.62 -34.08 -21.76
CA ARG A 11 16.76 -33.24 -22.19
C ARG A 11 16.43 -32.42 -23.43
N LEU A 12 15.72 -33.02 -24.39
CA LEU A 12 15.26 -32.32 -25.60
C LEU A 12 14.31 -31.16 -25.24
N ASP A 13 13.44 -31.36 -24.23
CA ASP A 13 12.54 -30.30 -23.74
C ASP A 13 13.29 -29.12 -23.09
N LEU A 14 14.54 -29.29 -22.66
CA LEU A 14 15.37 -28.24 -22.05
C LEU A 14 16.22 -27.46 -23.07
N GLU A 15 16.57 -28.08 -24.20
CA GLU A 15 17.42 -27.46 -25.24
C GLU A 15 16.70 -26.33 -26.01
N ASP A 16 15.36 -26.30 -26.00
CA ASP A 16 14.56 -25.23 -26.61
C ASP A 16 14.48 -23.93 -25.76
N VAL A 17 15.09 -23.90 -24.57
CA VAL A 17 15.09 -22.72 -23.68
C VAL A 17 16.34 -21.84 -23.87
N GLU A 18 17.39 -22.30 -24.57
CA GLU A 18 18.60 -21.52 -24.82
C GLU A 18 18.64 -20.85 -26.19
N LYS A 19 17.68 -19.97 -26.49
CA LYS A 19 17.82 -18.97 -27.56
C LYS A 19 17.46 -17.58 -27.07
N GLY A 20 18.49 -16.76 -26.84
CA GLY A 20 18.30 -15.31 -26.65
C GLY A 20 19.36 -14.56 -25.84
N GLN A 21 20.66 -14.87 -25.94
CA GLN A 21 21.68 -13.95 -25.41
C GLN A 21 21.89 -12.75 -26.35
N SER A 22 21.02 -11.75 -26.24
CA SER A 22 21.26 -10.43 -26.85
C SER A 22 22.38 -9.71 -26.11
N LYS A 23 23.50 -9.44 -26.78
CA LYS A 23 24.56 -8.55 -26.27
C LYS A 23 23.97 -7.14 -26.07
N LYS A 24 23.86 -6.68 -24.82
CA LYS A 24 23.45 -5.30 -24.50
C LYS A 24 24.61 -4.35 -24.74
N SER A 25 24.49 -3.50 -25.76
CA SER A 25 25.30 -2.29 -25.91
C SER A 25 25.01 -1.34 -24.75
N SER A 26 26.04 -0.97 -23.99
CA SER A 26 25.93 0.01 -22.90
C SER A 26 25.85 1.43 -23.45
N VAL A 27 24.64 1.87 -23.80
CA VAL A 27 24.35 3.30 -23.96
C VAL A 27 24.17 3.87 -22.55
N LYS A 28 25.07 4.76 -22.13
CA LYS A 28 24.93 5.53 -20.89
C LYS A 28 23.90 6.63 -21.13
N GLU A 29 22.62 6.28 -21.02
CA GLU A 29 21.54 7.27 -20.93
C GLU A 29 21.65 8.00 -19.59
N SER A 30 21.81 9.32 -19.66
CA SER A 30 21.68 10.23 -18.53
C SER A 30 20.27 10.11 -17.94
N GLN A 31 20.14 9.34 -16.86
CA GLN A 31 18.86 9.14 -16.18
C GLN A 31 18.37 10.45 -15.56
N VAL A 32 17.36 11.05 -16.19
CA VAL A 32 16.50 12.05 -15.56
C VAL A 32 15.66 11.34 -14.49
N TYR A 33 15.98 11.59 -13.22
CA TYR A 33 15.27 11.01 -12.08
C TYR A 33 13.89 11.67 -11.92
N THR A 34 12.84 10.98 -12.36
CA THR A 34 11.47 11.35 -12.00
C THR A 34 11.08 10.72 -10.66
N ALA A 35 10.21 11.38 -9.89
CA ALA A 35 9.76 10.89 -8.57
C ALA A 35 9.22 9.45 -8.59
N ARG A 36 8.61 9.04 -9.71
CA ARG A 36 8.10 7.68 -9.94
C ARG A 36 9.21 6.62 -9.97
N GLN A 37 10.40 6.95 -10.48
CA GLN A 37 11.53 6.03 -10.51
C GLN A 37 12.07 5.73 -9.10
N GLY A 38 12.08 6.74 -8.22
CA GLY A 38 12.45 6.57 -6.81
C GLY A 38 11.48 5.66 -6.04
N ILE A 39 10.18 5.82 -6.28
CA ILE A 39 9.12 4.97 -5.71
C ILE A 39 9.27 3.52 -6.20
N ASN A 40 9.46 3.31 -7.51
CA ASN A 40 9.63 1.99 -8.09
C ASN A 40 10.89 1.28 -7.56
N ARG A 41 11.99 2.02 -7.33
CA ARG A 41 13.20 1.47 -6.69
C ARG A 41 12.95 1.06 -5.24
N LYS A 42 12.19 1.84 -4.47
CA LYS A 42 11.80 1.49 -3.10
C LYS A 42 10.90 0.25 -3.08
N LYS A 43 9.90 0.18 -3.97
CA LYS A 43 9.02 -0.99 -4.12
C LYS A 43 9.81 -2.26 -4.44
N ARG A 44 10.71 -2.20 -5.42
CA ARG A 44 11.57 -3.34 -5.79
C ARG A 44 12.51 -3.77 -4.66
N LYS A 45 13.02 -2.82 -3.86
CA LYS A 45 13.81 -3.15 -2.66
C LYS A 45 12.97 -3.85 -1.59
N LEU A 46 11.71 -3.44 -1.40
CA LEU A 46 10.78 -4.08 -0.48
C LEU A 46 10.44 -5.51 -0.92
N GLU A 47 10.13 -5.71 -2.21
CA GLU A 47 9.85 -7.03 -2.78
C GLU A 47 11.02 -7.99 -2.58
N ARG A 48 12.25 -7.56 -2.88
CA ARG A 48 13.46 -8.36 -2.62
C ARG A 48 13.67 -8.70 -1.16
N LYS A 49 13.29 -7.81 -0.23
CA LYS A 49 13.36 -8.11 1.21
C LYS A 49 12.36 -9.19 1.59
N LYS A 50 11.12 -9.11 1.09
CA LYS A 50 10.09 -10.13 1.32
C LYS A 50 10.50 -11.49 0.76
N GLU A 51 11.06 -11.53 -0.44
CA GLU A 51 11.55 -12.78 -1.05
C GLU A 51 12.66 -13.43 -0.21
N LYS A 52 13.61 -12.64 0.29
CA LYS A 52 14.67 -13.13 1.18
C LYS A 52 14.12 -13.67 2.49
N GLU A 53 13.17 -12.96 3.10
CA GLU A 53 12.52 -13.39 4.34
C GLU A 53 11.74 -14.70 4.15
N ILE A 54 11.04 -14.86 3.02
CA ILE A 54 10.36 -16.12 2.68
C ILE A 54 11.37 -17.26 2.51
N LEU A 55 12.51 -17.00 1.83
CA LEU A 55 13.55 -17.99 1.62
C LEU A 55 14.21 -18.42 2.94
N GLU A 56 14.50 -17.48 3.83
CA GLU A 56 15.04 -17.74 5.18
C GLU A 56 14.04 -18.53 6.03
N LYS A 57 12.76 -18.14 6.02
CA LYS A 57 11.67 -18.89 6.66
C LYS A 57 11.54 -20.32 6.13
N ARG A 58 11.86 -20.58 4.85
CA ARG A 58 11.83 -21.93 4.26
C ARG A 58 13.04 -22.76 4.65
N LYS A 59 14.24 -22.16 4.73
CA LYS A 59 15.48 -22.86 5.10
C LYS A 59 15.45 -23.45 6.52
N GLY A 60 14.76 -22.77 7.46
CA GLY A 60 14.63 -23.21 8.85
C GLY A 60 13.43 -24.12 9.14
N LYS A 61 12.50 -24.30 8.19
CA LYS A 61 11.31 -25.12 8.40
C LYS A 61 11.67 -26.60 8.32
N LYS A 62 11.73 -27.25 9.48
CA LYS A 62 11.65 -28.72 9.56
C LYS A 62 10.34 -29.17 8.89
N LEU A 63 10.37 -30.29 8.18
CA LEU A 63 9.16 -30.92 7.63
C LEU A 63 8.32 -31.43 8.81
N MET A 64 7.52 -30.55 9.41
CA MET A 64 6.60 -30.91 10.47
C MET A 64 5.32 -31.47 9.85
N SER A 65 4.78 -32.51 10.48
CA SER A 65 3.51 -33.10 10.09
C SER A 65 2.38 -32.07 10.22
N ALA A 66 1.31 -32.24 9.45
CA ALA A 66 0.15 -31.36 9.55
C ALA A 66 -0.44 -31.33 10.97
N ILE A 67 -0.33 -32.44 11.70
CA ILE A 67 -0.82 -32.59 13.07
C ILE A 67 0.04 -31.79 14.05
N GLU A 68 1.37 -31.82 13.91
CA GLU A 68 2.27 -31.04 14.77
C GLU A 68 2.08 -29.53 14.57
N LYS A 69 1.94 -29.07 13.32
CA LYS A 69 1.61 -27.66 13.04
C LYS A 69 0.28 -27.25 13.65
N TYR A 70 -0.74 -28.11 13.52
CA TYR A 70 -2.04 -27.86 14.13
C TYR A 70 -1.94 -27.72 15.65
N LYS A 71 -1.14 -28.57 16.31
CA LYS A 71 -0.87 -28.46 17.75
C LYS A 71 -0.14 -27.17 18.08
N GLU A 72 0.93 -26.80 17.37
CA GLU A 72 1.65 -25.55 17.65
C GLU A 72 0.76 -24.31 17.48
N GLU A 73 -0.08 -24.27 16.46
CA GLU A 73 -0.95 -23.12 16.17
C GLU A 73 -2.15 -23.03 17.12
N ASN A 74 -2.69 -24.17 17.58
CA ASN A 74 -3.94 -24.21 18.36
C ASN A 74 -3.74 -24.58 19.85
N CYS A 75 -2.56 -25.01 20.28
CA CYS A 75 -2.28 -25.27 21.70
C CYS A 75 -1.91 -23.99 22.47
N ILE A 76 -1.71 -22.86 21.79
CA ILE A 76 -1.44 -21.59 22.46
C ILE A 76 -2.78 -21.00 22.91
N ASP A 77 -2.96 -20.93 24.23
CA ASP A 77 -4.10 -20.23 24.81
C ASP A 77 -3.92 -18.72 24.63
N ASN A 78 -4.81 -18.12 23.83
CA ASN A 78 -4.84 -16.69 23.55
C ASN A 78 -6.02 -15.98 24.23
N THR A 79 -6.65 -16.62 25.24
CA THR A 79 -7.82 -16.07 25.95
C THR A 79 -7.56 -14.68 26.52
N GLU A 80 -6.46 -14.49 27.25
CA GLU A 80 -6.12 -13.19 27.84
C GLU A 80 -5.91 -12.10 26.79
N SER A 81 -5.15 -12.41 25.72
CA SER A 81 -4.90 -11.46 24.62
C SER A 81 -6.19 -11.07 23.91
N ASN A 82 -7.11 -12.01 23.72
CA ASN A 82 -8.41 -11.75 23.11
C ASN A 82 -9.30 -10.90 24.03
N VAL A 83 -9.30 -11.15 25.34
CA VAL A 83 -10.04 -10.34 26.32
C VAL A 83 -9.51 -8.91 26.33
N GLU A 84 -8.19 -8.70 26.33
CA GLU A 84 -7.61 -7.36 26.21
C GLU A 84 -8.01 -6.65 24.91
N ALA A 85 -7.99 -7.38 23.78
CA ALA A 85 -8.38 -6.83 22.49
C ALA A 85 -9.86 -6.39 22.49
N LEU A 86 -10.74 -7.19 23.08
CA LEU A 86 -12.16 -6.86 23.24
C LEU A 86 -12.36 -5.64 24.14
N LEU A 87 -11.64 -5.57 25.27
CA LEU A 87 -11.68 -4.39 26.16
C LEU A 87 -11.26 -3.12 25.42
N ARG A 88 -10.14 -3.16 24.68
CA ARG A 88 -9.69 -2.03 23.85
C ARG A 88 -10.71 -1.62 22.79
N LEU A 89 -11.38 -2.59 22.14
CA LEU A 89 -12.46 -2.30 21.19
C LEU A 89 -13.66 -1.63 21.85
N THR A 90 -14.01 -2.03 23.08
CA THR A 90 -15.09 -1.35 23.82
C THR A 90 -14.72 0.06 24.27
N GLU A 91 -13.43 0.35 24.44
CA GLU A 91 -12.91 1.68 24.79
C GLU A 91 -12.79 2.60 23.58
N LEU A 92 -12.47 2.08 22.39
CA LEU A 92 -12.32 2.87 21.16
C LEU A 92 -13.59 3.66 20.76
N GLY A 93 -14.77 3.20 21.16
CA GLY A 93 -16.05 3.89 20.92
C GLY A 93 -16.47 4.85 22.03
N LYS A 94 -15.74 4.90 23.16
CA LYS A 94 -16.08 5.76 24.30
C LYS A 94 -15.21 7.00 24.27
N VAL A 95 -15.83 8.17 24.30
CA VAL A 95 -15.10 9.42 24.50
C VAL A 95 -14.61 9.43 25.95
N ASN A 96 -13.31 9.69 26.15
CA ASN A 96 -12.73 9.83 27.49
C ASN A 96 -13.56 10.79 28.34
N ASN A 97 -13.99 10.37 29.53
CA ASN A 97 -14.86 11.15 30.40
C ASN A 97 -14.32 12.56 30.68
N ILE A 98 -13.00 12.71 30.86
CA ILE A 98 -12.34 14.01 31.04
C ILE A 98 -12.51 14.92 29.81
N VAL A 99 -12.47 14.35 28.61
CA VAL A 99 -12.68 15.08 27.35
C VAL A 99 -14.15 15.43 27.19
N ALA A 100 -15.05 14.50 27.47
CA ALA A 100 -16.49 14.72 27.46
C ALA A 100 -16.90 15.83 28.43
N GLU A 101 -16.41 15.79 29.68
CA GLU A 101 -16.61 16.84 30.68
C GLU A 101 -16.03 18.18 30.21
N LYS A 102 -14.80 18.20 29.66
CA LYS A 102 -14.23 19.45 29.12
C LYS A 102 -15.08 20.03 27.99
N ILE A 103 -15.69 19.21 27.15
CA ILE A 103 -16.62 19.68 26.09
C ILE A 103 -17.88 20.25 26.72
N LEU A 104 -18.49 19.52 27.66
CA LEU A 104 -19.69 19.93 28.41
C LEU A 104 -19.48 21.25 29.16
N TYR A 105 -18.36 21.41 29.88
CA TYR A 105 -18.05 22.61 30.67
C TYR A 105 -17.58 23.80 29.83
N LYS A 106 -17.02 23.57 28.63
CA LYS A 106 -16.65 24.66 27.71
C LYS A 106 -17.84 25.17 26.89
N GLN A 107 -18.89 24.37 26.74
CA GLN A 107 -20.10 24.74 26.01
C GLN A 107 -21.37 24.46 26.82
N PRO A 108 -21.51 25.00 28.04
CA PRO A 108 -22.77 24.87 28.76
C PRO A 108 -23.86 25.63 27.99
N CYS A 109 -24.94 24.94 27.65
CA CYS A 109 -26.19 25.52 27.15
C CYS A 109 -26.13 26.30 25.82
N GLN A 110 -25.16 26.05 24.95
CA GLN A 110 -25.23 26.58 23.57
C GLN A 110 -26.24 25.74 22.76
N LEU A 111 -27.39 26.32 22.45
CA LEU A 111 -28.32 25.74 21.50
C LEU A 111 -27.75 25.95 20.08
N SER A 112 -28.15 25.12 19.12
CA SER A 112 -27.74 25.26 17.72
C SER A 112 -28.04 26.64 17.13
N ARG A 113 -28.98 27.38 17.76
CA ARG A 113 -29.38 28.74 17.41
C ARG A 113 -28.40 29.82 17.89
N ASP A 114 -27.57 29.51 18.88
CA ASP A 114 -26.60 30.45 19.46
C ASP A 114 -25.25 30.40 18.72
N LEU A 115 -25.06 29.40 17.85
CA LEU A 115 -23.91 29.30 16.97
C LEU A 115 -24.01 30.38 15.88
N LYS A 116 -23.24 31.47 16.06
CA LYS A 116 -22.97 32.43 14.98
C LYS A 116 -22.08 31.74 13.95
N VAL A 117 -22.69 31.02 13.01
CA VAL A 117 -21.98 30.53 11.83
C VAL A 117 -21.74 31.75 10.96
N GLU A 118 -20.52 32.28 10.98
CA GLU A 118 -20.08 33.23 9.97
C GLU A 118 -20.12 32.50 8.64
N ILE A 119 -21.17 32.78 7.85
CA ILE A 119 -21.25 32.36 6.46
C ILE A 119 -20.17 33.16 5.75
N ILE A 120 -18.96 32.62 5.72
CA ILE A 120 -17.88 33.12 4.89
C ILE A 120 -18.39 32.95 3.47
N GLN A 121 -18.88 34.05 2.88
CA GLN A 121 -19.15 34.09 1.45
C GLN A 121 -17.80 33.92 0.79
N GLU A 122 -17.50 32.70 0.35
CA GLU A 122 -16.34 32.42 -0.48
C GLU A 122 -16.47 33.31 -1.72
N THR A 123 -15.72 34.40 -1.75
CA THR A 123 -15.49 35.15 -2.97
C THR A 123 -14.71 34.19 -3.86
N LYS A 124 -15.43 33.54 -4.78
CA LYS A 124 -14.84 32.66 -5.79
C LYS A 124 -13.86 33.50 -6.59
N SER A 125 -12.59 33.50 -6.19
CA SER A 125 -11.51 34.11 -6.96
C SER A 125 -11.32 33.26 -8.20
N THR A 126 -11.88 33.74 -9.31
CA THR A 126 -11.59 33.13 -10.61
C THR A 126 -10.11 33.36 -10.91
N VAL A 127 -9.39 32.29 -11.24
CA VAL A 127 -7.98 32.34 -11.63
C VAL A 127 -7.80 33.04 -12.98
N PHE A 128 -8.88 33.15 -13.76
CA PHE A 128 -8.88 33.78 -15.08
C PHE A 128 -9.35 35.22 -15.00
N THR A 129 -8.57 36.12 -15.61
CA THR A 129 -8.92 37.53 -15.80
C THR A 129 -9.61 37.73 -17.15
N ASP A 130 -10.37 38.82 -17.29
CA ASP A 130 -11.04 39.16 -18.56
C ASP A 130 -10.05 39.32 -19.73
N GLU A 131 -8.78 39.60 -19.43
CA GLU A 131 -7.70 39.65 -20.43
C GLU A 131 -7.33 38.26 -20.97
N ASP A 132 -7.40 37.23 -20.14
CA ASP A 132 -7.13 35.84 -20.54
C ASP A 132 -8.19 35.34 -21.52
N PHE A 133 -9.46 35.71 -21.30
CA PHE A 133 -10.54 35.41 -22.24
C PHE A 133 -10.37 36.12 -23.59
N LYS A 134 -9.86 37.36 -23.60
CA LYS A 134 -9.53 38.07 -24.84
C LYS A 134 -8.41 37.37 -25.61
N LYS A 135 -7.36 36.90 -24.93
CA LYS A 135 -6.27 36.12 -25.56
C LYS A 135 -6.80 34.82 -26.16
N PHE A 136 -7.60 34.07 -25.39
CA PHE A 136 -8.19 32.81 -25.84
C PHE A 136 -9.09 33.00 -27.07
N SER A 137 -9.90 34.06 -27.09
CA SER A 137 -10.77 34.35 -28.23
C SER A 137 -10.01 34.64 -29.53
N LYS A 138 -8.78 35.16 -29.44
CA LYS A 138 -7.92 35.41 -30.61
C LYS A 138 -7.25 34.14 -31.10
N GLU A 139 -6.86 33.26 -30.19
CA GLU A 139 -6.16 32.00 -30.51
C GLU A 139 -7.08 30.97 -31.18
N TYR A 140 -8.36 30.94 -30.79
CA TYR A 140 -9.34 29.96 -31.28
C TYR A 140 -10.33 30.49 -32.32
N LYS A 141 -10.21 31.77 -32.73
CA LYS A 141 -10.91 32.24 -33.93
C LYS A 141 -10.25 31.58 -35.15
N LYS A 142 -10.87 30.50 -35.65
CA LYS A 142 -10.61 29.99 -36.99
C LYS A 142 -10.74 31.15 -37.98
N LYS A 143 -9.73 31.31 -38.84
CA LYS A 143 -9.75 32.21 -39.98
C LYS A 143 -10.96 31.93 -40.86
#